data_AF-A0A0G4LRE1-F1
#
_entry.id   AF-A0A0G4LRE1-F1
#
_cell.length_a   1.000
_cell.length_b   1.000
_cell.length_c   1.000
_cell.angle_alpha   90.00
_cell.angle_beta   90.00
_cell.angle_gamma   90.00
#
_symmetry.space_group_name_H-M   'P 1'
#
loop_
_entity.id
_entity.type
_entity.pdbx_description
1 polymer ?
#
loop_
_entity_poly.entity_id
_entity_poly.type
_entity_poly.pdbx_seq_one_letter_code
_entity_poly.pdbx_strand_id
1 'polypeptide(L)' 'MGKTSKDKRDAYYRLAKEQGWRARSAFKLLQLDEEFDLFNGVTRVVDLCAAPGSWSQVLSRVLIKGE' A
#
# COMPACT_ATOMS: atom_id res chain seq x y z
N MET A 1 -16.12 -15.51 -23.61
CA MET A 1 -15.57 -15.21 -22.27
C MET A 1 -14.04 -15.23 -22.37
N GLY A 2 -13.41 -14.07 -22.56
CA GLY A 2 -11.95 -14.01 -22.76
C GLY A 2 -11.21 -14.55 -21.55
N LYS A 3 -10.19 -15.40 -21.78
CA LYS A 3 -9.32 -15.97 -20.73
C LYS A 3 -8.91 -14.86 -19.76
N THR A 4 -9.47 -14.83 -18.55
CA THR A 4 -9.08 -13.84 -17.54
C THR A 4 -7.59 -13.95 -17.34
N SER A 5 -6.87 -12.87 -17.64
CA SER A 5 -5.41 -12.81 -17.70
C SER A 5 -4.77 -12.84 -16.32
N LYS A 6 -5.11 -13.82 -15.48
CA LYS A 6 -4.53 -13.98 -14.15
C LYS A 6 -3.00 -14.01 -14.22
N ASP A 7 -2.44 -14.53 -15.32
CA ASP A 7 -1.00 -14.57 -15.62
C ASP A 7 -0.39 -13.24 -16.09
N LYS A 8 -1.19 -12.26 -16.54
CA LYS A 8 -0.68 -10.92 -16.91
C LYS A 8 -0.56 -9.96 -15.73
N ARG A 9 -0.92 -10.40 -14.51
CA ARG A 9 -0.85 -9.53 -13.33
C ARG A 9 0.59 -9.49 -12.84
N ASP A 10 1.08 -8.27 -12.63
CA ASP A 10 2.47 -8.02 -12.26
C ASP A 10 2.81 -8.58 -10.86
N ALA A 11 4.11 -8.59 -10.55
CA ALA A 11 4.62 -9.10 -9.28
C ALA A 11 4.01 -8.39 -8.06
N TYR A 12 3.83 -7.07 -8.11
CA TYR A 12 3.28 -6.30 -7.00
C TYR A 12 1.79 -6.54 -6.78
N TYR A 13 1.03 -6.90 -7.83
CA TYR A 13 -0.34 -7.38 -7.63
C TYR A 13 -0.38 -8.66 -6.78
N ARG A 14 0.48 -9.65 -7.11
CA ARG A 14 0.55 -10.91 -6.37
C ARG A 14 1.05 -10.71 -4.95
N LEU A 15 2.14 -9.95 -4.80
CA LEU A 15 2.71 -9.58 -3.52
C LEU A 15 1.72 -8.82 -2.63
N ALA A 16 0.90 -7.94 -3.21
CA ALA A 16 -0.15 -7.24 -2.46
C ALA A 16 -1.14 -8.22 -1.84
N LYS A 17 -1.56 -9.24 -2.60
CA LYS A 17 -2.49 -10.26 -2.09
C LYS A 17 -1.85 -11.14 -1.03
N GLU A 18 -0.61 -11.57 -1.25
CA GLU A 18 0.16 -12.39 -0.31
C GLU A 18 0.39 -11.66 1.02
N GLN A 19 0.65 -10.36 1.01
CA GLN A 19 0.89 -9.55 2.21
C GLN A 19 -0.36 -8.87 2.80
N GLY A 20 -1.55 -9.19 2.27
CA GLY A 20 -2.83 -8.67 2.77
C GLY A 20 -3.04 -7.17 2.51
N TRP A 21 -2.38 -6.59 1.50
CA TRP A 21 -2.64 -5.24 1.03
C TRP A 21 -3.88 -5.19 0.11
N ARG A 22 -4.71 -4.16 0.27
CA ARG A 22 -5.91 -3.97 -0.56
C ARG A 22 -5.58 -3.74 -2.04
N ALA A 23 -4.46 -3.09 -2.33
CA ALA A 23 -4.00 -2.81 -3.68
C ALA A 23 -2.46 -2.74 -3.77
N ARG A 24 -1.93 -2.96 -4.98
CA ARG A 24 -0.49 -2.88 -5.29
C ARG A 24 0.12 -1.49 -5.13
N SER A 25 -0.71 -0.45 -5.04
CA SER A 25 -0.28 0.93 -4.76
C SER A 25 0.35 1.10 -3.38
N ALA A 26 0.13 0.18 -2.42
CA ALA A 26 0.80 0.19 -1.12
C ALA A 26 2.33 0.26 -1.26
N PHE A 27 2.90 -0.53 -2.18
CA PHE A 27 4.35 -0.58 -2.39
C PHE A 27 4.94 0.74 -2.87
N LYS A 28 4.18 1.56 -3.61
CA LYS A 28 4.65 2.89 -4.02
C LYS A 28 4.91 3.78 -2.82
N LEU A 29 3.98 3.79 -1.84
CA LEU A 29 4.14 4.63 -0.65
C LEU A 29 5.25 4.11 0.26
N LEU A 30 5.38 2.78 0.40
CA LEU A 30 6.47 2.17 1.16
C LEU A 30 7.84 2.51 0.56
N GLN A 31 7.99 2.43 -0.76
CA GLN A 31 9.25 2.77 -1.45
C GLN A 31 9.56 4.27 -1.36
N LEU A 32 8.54 5.13 -1.46
CA LEU A 32 8.72 6.57 -1.28
C LEU A 32 9.16 6.89 0.15
N ASP A 33 8.61 6.22 1.16
CA ASP A 33 9.06 6.40 2.54
C ASP A 33 10.50 5.92 2.74
N GLU A 34 10.87 4.78 2.14
CA GLU A 34 12.26 4.26 2.17
C GLU A 34 13.27 5.25 1.56
N GLU A 35 12.90 5.96 0.48
CA GLU A 35 13.79 6.90 -0.21
C GLU A 35 13.81 8.29 0.43
N PHE A 36 12.68 8.78 0.95
CA PHE A 36 12.51 10.18 1.35
C PHE A 36 12.26 10.39 2.84
N ASP A 37 12.20 9.32 3.65
CA ASP A 37 11.94 9.37 5.10
C ASP A 37 10.63 10.14 5.42
N LEU A 38 9.59 9.89 4.62
CA LEU A 38 8.34 10.68 4.61
C LEU A 38 7.62 10.67 5.96
N PHE A 39 7.73 9.60 6.73
CA PHE A 39 7.00 9.42 7.97
C PHE A 39 7.77 9.86 9.23
N ASN A 40 9.00 10.34 9.11
CA ASN A 40 9.78 10.78 10.25
C ASN A 40 9.16 12.01 10.94
N GLY A 41 8.89 11.89 12.24
CA GLY A 41 8.23 12.93 13.04
C GLY A 41 6.76 13.19 12.68
N VAL A 42 6.15 12.39 11.79
CA VAL A 42 4.75 12.56 11.40
C VAL A 42 3.83 12.02 12.49
N THR A 43 2.92 12.89 12.96
CA THR A 43 1.94 12.54 14.00
C THR A 43 0.50 12.49 13.48
N ARG A 44 0.23 13.10 12.33
CA ARG A 44 -1.10 13.20 11.72
C ARG A 44 -1.00 13.17 10.20
N VAL A 45 -1.94 12.50 9.54
CA VAL A 45 -1.97 12.30 8.09
C VAL A 45 -3.39 12.40 7.54
N VAL A 46 -3.52 12.78 6.28
CA VAL A 46 -4.79 12.78 5.53
C VAL A 46 -4.54 12.05 4.21
N ASP A 47 -5.27 10.95 3.98
CA ASP A 47 -5.24 10.18 2.73
C ASP A 47 -6.43 10.60 1.85
N LEU A 48 -6.18 11.47 0.86
CA LEU A 48 -7.22 11.97 -0.05
C LEU A 48 -7.45 10.99 -1.18
N CYS A 49 -8.73 10.78 -1.54
CA CYS A 49 -9.14 9.79 -2.55
C CYS A 49 -8.67 8.37 -2.20
N ALA A 50 -8.67 8.04 -0.91
CA ALA A 50 -8.04 6.84 -0.37
C ALA A 50 -8.57 5.52 -0.95
N ALA A 51 -9.81 5.46 -1.44
CA ALA A 51 -10.45 4.21 -1.88
C ALA A 51 -9.55 3.43 -2.88
N PRO A 52 -9.27 2.12 -2.63
CA PRO A 52 -9.85 1.23 -1.63
C PRO A 52 -9.17 1.25 -0.24
N GLY A 53 -8.13 2.05 -0.04
CA GLY A 53 -7.50 2.31 1.26
C GLY A 53 -6.12 1.68 1.44
N SER A 54 -5.40 1.35 0.36
CA SER A 54 -4.08 0.71 0.47
C SER A 54 -3.03 1.60 1.12
N TRP A 55 -3.08 2.91 0.89
CA TRP A 55 -2.16 3.87 1.52
C TRP A 55 -2.55 4.10 2.99
N SER A 56 -3.83 4.27 3.28
CA SER A 56 -4.35 4.23 4.65
C SER A 56 -3.91 2.99 5.45
N GLN A 57 -3.86 1.80 4.83
CA GLN A 57 -3.30 0.60 5.49
C GLN A 57 -1.81 0.74 5.79
N VAL A 58 -1.02 1.29 4.85
CA VAL A 58 0.42 1.54 5.08
C VAL A 58 0.59 2.51 6.25
N LEU A 59 -0.11 3.65 6.21
CA LEU A 59 -0.09 4.66 7.25
C LEU A 59 -0.46 4.06 8.62
N SER A 60 -1.51 3.25 8.68
CA SER A 60 -1.92 2.56 9.91
C SER A 60 -0.83 1.62 10.44
N ARG A 61 -0.25 0.76 9.59
CA ARG A 61 0.79 -0.20 10.03
C ARG A 61 2.11 0.46 10.44
N VAL A 62 2.45 1.60 9.84
CA VAL A 62 3.73 2.29 10.08
C VAL A 62 3.62 3.27 11.25
N LEU A 63 2.61 4.14 11.25
CA LEU A 63 2.48 5.22 12.23
C LEU A 63 1.80 4.77 13.52
N ILE A 64 0.89 3.79 13.45
CA ILE A 64 0.08 3.33 14.58
C ILE A 64 0.57 1.92 14.96
N LYS A 65 1.66 1.86 15.73
CA LYS A 65 2.13 0.60 16.32
C LYS A 65 1.31 0.30 17.58
N GLY A 66 0.35 -0.62 17.47
CA GLY A 66 -0.36 -1.19 18.62
C GLY A 66 -1.86 -1.39 18.39
N GLU A 67 -2.22 -2.60 17.97
CA GLU A 67 -3.19 -3.46 18.66
C GLU A 67 -2.55 -4.84 18.80
#